data_AF-A0A2G6LSH4-F1
#
_entry.id   AF-A0A2G6LSH4-F1
#
_cell.length_a   1.000
_cell.length_b   1.000
_cell.length_c   1.000
_cell.angle_alpha   90.00
_cell.angle_beta   90.00
_cell.angle_gamma   90.00
#
_symmetry.space_group_name_H-M   'P 1'
#
loop_
_entity.id
_entity.type
_entity.pdbx_description
1 polymer ?
#
loop_
_entity_poly.entity_id
_entity_poly.type
_entity_poly.pdbx_seq_one_letter_code
_entity_poly.pdbx_strand_id
1 'polypeptide(L)' 'MGVNDLVLEKREKVAEVIQSARVQKDLTQQQVADGIGVSRSAIVRFENGKFSLNMDLMYKLVDFLEIELKINGEEI' A
#
# COMPACT_ATOMS: atom_id res chain seq x y z
N MET A 1 1.26 -13.61 -21.24
CA MET A 1 0.85 -13.16 -19.89
C MET A 1 -0.66 -13.12 -19.87
N GLY A 2 -1.28 -13.81 -18.91
CA GLY A 2 -2.72 -13.73 -18.70
C GLY A 2 -3.12 -12.41 -18.07
N VAL A 3 -4.41 -12.06 -18.12
CA VAL A 3 -4.96 -10.85 -17.47
C VAL A 3 -4.60 -10.77 -15.98
N ASN A 4 -4.51 -11.92 -15.31
CA ASN A 4 -4.11 -12.00 -13.90
C ASN A 4 -2.65 -11.57 -13.65
N ASP A 5 -1.74 -11.82 -14.60
CA ASP A 5 -0.32 -11.47 -14.44
C ASP A 5 -0.15 -9.93 -14.44
N LEU A 6 -0.90 -9.23 -15.30
CA LEU A 6 -0.86 -7.77 -15.39
C LEU A 6 -1.41 -7.09 -14.13
N VAL A 7 -2.45 -7.65 -13.52
CA VAL A 7 -3.02 -7.13 -12.27
C VAL A 7 -2.05 -7.35 -11.10
N LEU A 8 -1.38 -8.50 -11.07
CA LEU A 8 -0.36 -8.79 -10.06
C LEU A 8 0.84 -7.84 -10.17
N GLU A 9 1.38 -7.64 -11.37
CA GLU A 9 2.52 -6.73 -11.59
C GLU A 9 2.19 -5.29 -11.14
N LYS A 10 0.99 -4.79 -11.44
CA LYS A 10 0.55 -3.47 -10.98
C LYS A 10 0.43 -3.40 -9.45
N ARG A 11 -0.08 -4.47 -8.82
CA ARG A 11 -0.19 -4.54 -7.35
C ARG A 11 1.19 -4.53 -6.69
N GLU A 12 2.14 -5.29 -7.23
CA GLU A 12 3.52 -5.34 -6.72
C GLU A 12 4.16 -3.96 -6.79
N LYS A 13 4.01 -3.23 -7.90
CA LYS A 13 4.50 -1.84 -8.02
C LYS A 13 3.91 -0.91 -6.96
N VAL A 14 2.61 -0.99 -6.70
CA VAL A 14 1.97 -0.20 -5.64
C VAL A 14 2.55 -0.57 -4.26
N ALA A 15 2.69 -1.87 -3.98
CA ALA A 15 3.25 -2.36 -2.73
C ALA A 15 4.70 -1.88 -2.51
N GLU A 16 5.54 -1.91 -3.56
CA GLU A 16 6.93 -1.42 -3.53
C GLU A 16 7.01 0.08 -3.23
N VAL A 17 6.17 0.90 -3.86
CA VAL A 17 6.11 2.36 -3.61
C VAL A 17 5.75 2.63 -2.16
N ILE A 18 4.70 1.98 -1.66
CA ILE A 18 4.24 2.15 -0.28
C ILE A 18 5.29 1.66 0.74
N GLN A 19 5.91 0.50 0.48
CA GLN A 19 6.97 -0.03 1.32
C GLN A 19 8.17 0.92 1.38
N SER A 20 8.58 1.46 0.23
CA SER A 20 9.69 2.41 0.13
C SER A 20 9.41 3.68 0.94
N ALA A 21 8.22 4.26 0.80
CA ALA A 21 7.81 5.43 1.56
C ALA A 21 7.79 5.16 3.08
N ARG A 22 7.28 4.00 3.51
CA ARG A 22 7.33 3.58 4.91
C ARG A 22 8.77 3.54 5.44
N VAL A 23 9.69 2.91 4.69
CA VAL A 23 11.10 2.79 5.10
C VAL A 23 11.79 4.15 5.13
N GLN A 24 11.52 5.04 4.16
CA GLN A 24 12.07 6.40 4.15
C GLN A 24 11.61 7.26 5.34
N LYS A 25 10.48 6.89 5.96
CA LYS A 25 9.95 7.53 7.17
C LYS A 25 10.37 6.82 8.46
N ASP A 26 11.27 5.85 8.41
CA ASP A 26 11.73 5.04 9.55
C ASP A 26 10.58 4.33 10.30
N LEU A 27 9.48 4.05 9.60
CA LEU A 27 8.31 3.41 10.19
C LEU A 27 8.42 1.89 10.10
N THR A 28 8.07 1.22 11.20
CA THR A 28 7.88 -0.24 11.20
C THR A 28 6.52 -0.62 10.58
N GLN A 29 6.41 -1.85 10.11
CA GLN A 29 5.13 -2.40 9.62
C GLN A 29 4.05 -2.40 10.72
N GLN A 30 4.43 -2.51 11.99
CA GLN A 30 3.50 -2.45 13.11
C GLN A 30 2.93 -1.03 13.27
N GLN A 31 3.78 0.00 13.20
CA GLN A 31 3.33 1.40 13.30
C GLN A 31 2.35 1.78 12.18
N VAL A 32 2.61 1.33 10.95
CA VAL A 32 1.65 1.53 9.85
C VAL A 32 0.35 0.78 10.12
N ALA A 33 0.42 -0.48 10.56
CA ALA A 33 -0.75 -1.29 10.85
C ALA A 33 -1.64 -0.64 11.92
N ASP A 34 -1.03 -0.15 13.00
CA ASP A 34 -1.71 0.56 14.09
C ASP A 34 -2.32 1.87 13.59
N GLY A 35 -1.59 2.61 12.75
CA GLY A 35 -2.03 3.89 12.17
C GLY A 35 -3.28 3.78 11.29
N ILE A 36 -3.44 2.67 10.56
CA ILE A 36 -4.58 2.47 9.66
C ILE A 36 -5.64 1.50 10.20
N GLY A 37 -5.41 0.92 11.38
CA GLY A 37 -6.35 0.02 12.06
C GLY A 37 -6.43 -1.37 11.45
N VAL A 38 -5.29 -1.96 11.07
CA VAL A 38 -5.19 -3.34 10.56
C VAL A 38 -4.17 -4.16 11.35
N SER A 39 -4.10 -5.47 11.09
CA SER A 39 -3.04 -6.29 11.67
C SER A 39 -1.70 -6.07 10.96
N ARG A 40 -0.59 -6.19 11.68
CA ARG A 40 0.76 -6.20 11.08
C ARG A 40 0.89 -7.23 9.96
N SER A 41 0.27 -8.40 10.11
CA SER A 41 0.26 -9.45 9.10
C SER A 41 -0.41 -9.01 7.79
N ALA A 42 -1.39 -8.11 7.84
CA ALA A 42 -1.99 -7.51 6.65
C ALA A 42 -0.98 -6.64 5.90
N ILE A 43 -0.21 -5.80 6.60
CA ILE A 43 0.86 -4.98 6.02
C ILE A 43 1.97 -5.85 5.42
N VAL A 44 2.43 -6.89 6.13
CA VAL A 44 3.43 -7.83 5.60
C VAL A 44 2.95 -8.48 4.31
N ARG A 45 1.70 -8.95 4.25
CA ARG A 45 1.17 -9.61 3.05
C ARG A 45 0.96 -8.62 1.90
N PHE A 46 0.55 -7.40 2.21
CA PHE A 46 0.39 -6.31 1.24
C PHE A 46 1.73 -5.96 0.59
N GLU A 47 2.77 -5.67 1.40
CA GLU A 47 4.11 -5.33 0.91
C GLU A 47 4.76 -6.46 0.10
N ASN A 48 4.36 -7.71 0.34
CA ASN A 48 4.80 -8.88 -0.43
C ASN A 48 3.91 -9.20 -1.65
N GLY A 49 2.97 -8.34 -2.04
CA GLY A 49 2.05 -8.55 -3.17
C GLY A 49 0.96 -9.62 -2.96
N LYS A 50 0.95 -10.30 -1.81
CA LYS A 50 0.07 -11.43 -1.48
C LYS A 50 -1.31 -11.03 -0.96
N PHE A 51 -1.56 -9.74 -0.82
CA PHE A 51 -2.83 -9.19 -0.35
C PHE A 51 -3.08 -7.82 -0.97
N SER A 52 -4.32 -7.57 -1.38
CA SER A 52 -4.78 -6.25 -1.81
C SER A 52 -5.61 -5.64 -0.69
N LEU A 53 -5.24 -4.43 -0.27
CA LEU A 53 -6.12 -3.62 0.55
C LEU A 53 -7.33 -3.16 -0.29
N ASN A 54 -8.46 -2.91 0.37
CA ASN A 54 -9.58 -2.22 -0.25
C ASN A 54 -9.27 -0.71 -0.36
N MET A 55 -10.09 0.03 -1.11
CA MET A 55 -9.88 1.47 -1.32
C MET A 55 -9.82 2.25 0.00
N ASP A 56 -10.75 2.01 0.92
CA ASP A 56 -10.79 2.73 2.21
C ASP A 56 -9.49 2.58 3.02
N LEU A 57 -8.92 1.38 3.08
CA LEU A 57 -7.65 1.14 3.75
C LEU A 57 -6.46 1.70 2.96
N MET A 58 -6.53 1.71 1.62
CA MET A 58 -5.54 2.37 0.79
C MET A 58 -5.51 3.87 1.05
N TYR A 59 -6.66 4.54 1.17
CA TYR A 59 -6.74 5.97 1.53
C TYR A 59 -6.09 6.25 2.88
N LYS A 60 -6.48 5.50 3.91
CA LYS A 60 -5.86 5.64 5.24
C LYS A 60 -4.34 5.45 5.20
N LEU A 61 -3.87 4.53 4.36
CA LEU A 61 -2.44 4.21 4.21
C LEU A 61 -1.67 5.32 3.51
N VAL A 62 -2.20 5.85 2.41
CA VAL A 62 -1.54 6.96 1.71
C VAL A 62 -1.59 8.24 2.54
N ASP A 63 -2.69 8.52 3.26
CA ASP A 63 -2.79 9.62 4.21
C ASP A 63 -1.76 9.49 5.35
N PHE A 64 -1.71 8.31 5.99
CA PHE A 64 -0.77 8.05 7.09
C PHE A 64 0.70 8.19 6.66
N LEU A 65 1.00 7.83 5.41
CA LEU A 65 2.33 7.96 4.84
C LEU A 65 2.57 9.31 4.16
N GLU A 66 1.59 10.22 4.14
CA GLU A 66 1.63 11.51 3.42
C GLU A 66 2.01 11.34 1.94
N ILE A 67 1.38 10.38 1.27
CA ILE A 67 1.54 10.08 -0.15
C ILE A 67 0.32 10.62 -0.89
N GLU A 68 0.57 11.38 -1.96
CA GLU A 68 -0.48 11.87 -2.85
C GLU A 68 -0.99 10.74 -3.76
N LEU A 69 -2.28 10.43 -3.71
CA LEU A 69 -2.92 9.46 -4.60
C LEU A 69 -3.59 10.20 -5.77
N LYS A 70 -3.15 9.91 -7.01
CA LYS A 70 -3.73 10.48 -8.22
C LYS A 70 -4.43 9.46 -9.09
N ILE A 71 -5.61 9.81 -9.57
CA ILE A 71 -6.31 9.08 -10.62
C ILE A 71 -6.58 10.04 -11.77
N ASN A 72 -6.00 9.76 -12.94
CA ASN A 72 -6.13 10.62 -14.12
C ASN A 72 -5.68 12.08 -13.86
N GLY A 73 -4.70 12.28 -12.97
CA GLY A 73 -4.18 13.61 -12.61
C GLY A 73 -4.96 14.32 -11.50
N GLU A 74 -6.14 13.82 -11.14
CA GLU A 74 -6.93 14.33 -10.01
C GLU A 74 -6.39 13.73 -8.70
N GLU A 75 -6.12 14.59 -7.73
CA GLU A 75 -5.84 14.20 -6.35
C GLU A 75 -7.15 13.70 -5.71
N ILE A 76 -7.09 12.54 -5.06
CA ILE A 76 -8.25 11.88 -4.47
C ILE A 76 -8.10 11.79 -2.95
#